data_AF-A0A368U3K2-F1
#
_entry.id   AF-A0A368U3K2-F1
#
_cell.length_a   1.000
_cell.length_b   1.000
_cell.length_c   1.000
_cell.angle_alpha   90.00
_cell.angle_beta   90.00
_cell.angle_gamma   90.00
#
_symmetry.space_group_name_H-M   'P 1'
#
loop_
_entity.id
_entity.type
_entity.pdbx_description
1 polymer ?
#
loop_
_entity_poly.entity_id
_entity_poly.type
_entity_poly.pdbx_seq_one_letter_code
_entity_poly.pdbx_strand_id
1 'polypeptide(L)'
;MAGNSWGFVRAKTAFTDEFARVIADPDHSDEEDRFLLLGTSIHSRLLVVCHCVRDRETIRIISARKANKRERKAYEGYRHA
;
A
#
# COMPACT_ATOMS: atom_id res chain seq x y z
N MET A 1 11.07 4.68 13.93
CA MET A 1 11.52 4.16 12.63
C MET A 1 11.67 5.35 11.69
N ALA A 2 12.90 5.84 11.47
CA ALA A 2 13.14 7.01 10.64
C ALA A 2 12.65 6.75 9.20
N GLY A 3 11.67 7.53 8.76
CA GLY A 3 11.16 7.51 7.41
C GLY A 3 12.21 8.06 6.45
N ASN A 4 13.13 7.21 6.00
CA ASN A 4 14.07 7.60 4.95
C ASN A 4 13.24 7.94 3.71
N SER A 5 13.35 9.19 3.23
CA SER A 5 12.62 9.78 2.08
C SER A 5 12.48 8.84 0.86
N TRP A 6 13.47 7.96 0.67
CA TRP A 6 13.51 6.94 -0.39
C TRP A 6 12.40 5.88 -0.30
N GLY A 7 11.91 5.55 0.90
CA GLY A 7 10.83 4.59 1.11
C GLY A 7 9.49 5.11 0.60
N PHE A 8 9.19 6.39 0.85
CA PHE A 8 7.95 7.02 0.41
C PHE A 8 7.89 7.21 -1.11
N VAL A 9 8.98 7.61 -1.74
CA VAL A 9 9.05 7.73 -3.22
C VAL A 9 8.71 6.40 -3.89
N ARG A 10 9.23 5.28 -3.37
CA ARG A 10 8.94 3.95 -3.91
C ARG A 10 7.54 3.48 -3.55
N ALA A 11 7.03 3.82 -2.37
CA ALA A 11 5.66 3.50 -1.97
C ALA A 11 4.63 4.17 -2.90
N LYS A 12 4.87 5.41 -3.34
CA LYS A 12 4.00 6.08 -4.33
C LYS A 12 3.85 5.28 -5.62
N THR A 13 4.93 4.64 -6.07
CA THR A 13 4.90 3.85 -7.30
C THR A 13 4.12 2.53 -7.17
N ALA A 14 3.73 2.12 -5.96
CA ALA A 14 2.85 0.95 -5.80
C ALA A 14 1.40 1.24 -6.20
N PHE A 15 0.99 2.52 -6.24
CA PHE A 15 -0.35 2.93 -6.68
C PHE A 15 -0.54 2.86 -8.19
N THR A 16 0.54 2.66 -8.96
CA THR A 16 0.49 2.48 -10.42
C THR A 16 0.44 1.01 -10.83
N ASP A 17 0.38 0.09 -9.86
CA ASP A 17 0.24 -1.34 -10.15
C ASP A 17 -1.24 -1.67 -10.41
N GLU A 18 -1.54 -2.05 -11.65
CA GLU A 18 -2.89 -2.40 -12.11
C GLU A 18 -3.48 -3.61 -11.37
N PHE A 19 -2.64 -4.44 -10.75
CA PHE A 19 -3.06 -5.60 -9.96
C PHE A 19 -3.07 -5.31 -8.45
N ALA A 20 -2.79 -4.06 -8.04
CA ALA A 20 -2.80 -3.70 -6.64
C ALA A 20 -4.20 -3.85 -6.04
N ARG A 21 -4.25 -4.22 -4.76
CA ARG A 21 -5.50 -4.37 -4.02
C ARG A 21 -5.56 -3.37 -2.87
N VAL A 22 -6.64 -2.62 -2.83
CA VAL A 22 -6.99 -1.75 -1.70
C VAL A 22 -7.89 -2.53 -0.76
N ILE A 23 -7.53 -2.54 0.51
CA ILE A 23 -8.22 -3.27 1.59
C ILE A 23 -8.49 -2.25 2.69
N ALA A 24 -9.72 -2.19 3.20
CA ALA A 24 -10.03 -1.37 4.38
C ALA A 24 -9.17 -1.83 5.56
N ASP A 25 -8.54 -0.90 6.27
CA ASP A 25 -7.73 -1.24 7.44
C ASP A 25 -8.67 -1.64 8.59
N PRO A 26 -8.72 -2.91 9.03
CA PRO A 26 -9.65 -3.34 10.08
C PRO A 26 -9.35 -2.67 11.43
N ASP A 27 -8.14 -2.12 11.61
CA ASP A 27 -7.70 -1.47 12.84
C ASP A 27 -7.83 0.07 12.77
N HIS A 28 -8.55 0.64 11.80
CA HIS A 28 -8.73 2.09 11.69
C HIS A 28 -9.50 2.68 12.89
N SER A 29 -9.12 3.89 13.30
CA SER A 29 -9.92 4.69 14.24
C SER A 29 -11.02 5.43 13.46
N ASP A 30 -12.12 5.78 14.13
CA ASP A 30 -13.24 6.53 13.55
C ASP A 30 -12.88 7.96 13.09
N GLU A 31 -11.64 8.40 13.30
CA GLU A 31 -11.17 9.75 12.99
C GLU A 31 -10.73 9.94 11.53
N GLU A 32 -10.17 8.91 10.89
CA GLU A 32 -9.77 8.94 9.47
C GLU A 32 -9.88 7.55 8.82
N ASP A 33 -10.55 7.45 7.67
CA ASP A 33 -10.60 6.22 6.87
C ASP A 33 -9.19 5.80 6.42
N ARG A 34 -8.71 4.66 6.91
CA ARG A 34 -7.41 4.09 6.54
C ARG A 34 -7.57 2.88 5.64
N PHE A 35 -6.65 2.78 4.68
CA PHE A 35 -6.63 1.72 3.69
C PHE A 35 -5.22 1.15 3.54
N LEU A 36 -5.16 -0.16 3.33
CA LEU A 36 -3.95 -0.88 2.96
C LEU A 36 -3.96 -1.12 1.45
N LEU A 37 -2.92 -0.64 0.77
CA LEU A 37 -2.62 -1.01 -0.61
C LEU A 37 -1.56 -2.12 -0.61
N LEU A 38 -1.91 -3.29 -1.14
CA LEU A 38 -0.96 -4.35 -1.45
C LEU A 38 -0.65 -4.30 -2.94
N GLY A 39 0.56 -3.87 -3.29
CA GLY A 39 0.94 -3.60 -4.69
C GLY A 39 2.45 -3.58 -4.91
N THR A 40 2.86 -3.69 -6.16
CA THR A 40 4.26 -3.71 -6.58
C THR A 40 4.73 -2.32 -6.95
N SER A 41 5.85 -1.89 -6.36
CA SER A 41 6.55 -0.69 -6.84
C SER A 41 7.19 -0.94 -8.20
N ILE A 42 7.53 0.13 -8.94
CA ILE A 42 8.25 0.07 -10.24
C ILE A 42 9.62 -0.64 -10.18
N HIS A 43 10.12 -0.92 -8.97
CA HIS A 43 11.35 -1.68 -8.75
C HIS A 43 11.09 -3.15 -8.40
N SER A 44 9.93 -3.67 -8.78
CA SER A 44 9.49 -5.05 -8.55
C SER A 44 9.51 -5.48 -7.07
N ARG A 45 9.32 -4.51 -6.15
CA ARG A 45 9.15 -4.81 -4.72
C ARG A 45 7.68 -4.76 -4.37
N LEU A 46 7.16 -5.87 -3.86
CA LEU A 46 5.81 -5.95 -3.29
C LEU A 46 5.78 -5.26 -1.92
N LEU A 47 4.88 -4.29 -1.79
CA LEU A 47 4.75 -3.43 -0.62
C LEU A 47 3.32 -3.51 -0.06
N VAL A 48 3.23 -3.28 1.25
CA VAL A 48 1.99 -2.89 1.92
C VAL A 48 2.12 -1.42 2.27
N VAL A 49 1.20 -0.59 1.75
CA VAL A 49 1.17 0.86 1.97
C VAL A 49 -0.11 1.22 2.71
N CYS A 50 0.03 1.72 3.93
CA CYS A 50 -1.08 2.30 4.67
C CYS A 50 -1.26 3.76 4.24
N HIS A 51 -2.47 4.13 3.85
CA HIS A 51 -2.80 5.47 3.39
C HIS A 51 -4.20 5.89 3.84
N CYS A 52 -4.46 7.19 3.80
CA CYS A 52 -5.80 7.77 3.91
C CYS A 52 -6.07 8.68 2.72
N VAL A 53 -7.34 8.87 2.42
CA VAL A 53 -7.85 9.78 1.39
C VAL A 53 -8.38 11.01 2.10
N ARG A 54 -7.78 12.19 1.87
CA ARG A 54 -8.17 13.43 2.58
C ARG A 54 -9.17 14.29 1.83
N ASP A 55 -9.09 14.28 0.50
CA ASP A 55 -10.01 14.93 -0.42
C ASP A 55 -10.21 14.00 -1.62
N ARG A 56 -10.95 14.41 -2.67
CA ARG A 56 -11.26 13.51 -3.81
C ARG A 56 -10.02 12.98 -4.55
N GLU A 57 -8.86 13.62 -4.42
CA GLU A 57 -7.67 13.28 -5.25
C GLU A 57 -6.35 13.19 -4.45
N THR A 58 -6.34 13.56 -3.18
CA THR A 58 -5.14 13.56 -2.33
C THR A 58 -5.05 12.30 -1.49
N ILE A 59 -4.07 11.46 -1.84
CA ILE A 59 -3.66 10.31 -1.05
C ILE A 59 -2.48 10.69 -0.15
N ARG A 60 -2.65 10.49 1.17
CA ARG A 60 -1.56 10.64 2.14
C ARG A 60 -1.06 9.26 2.58
N ILE A 61 0.19 8.95 2.26
CA ILE A 61 0.85 7.74 2.74
C ILE A 61 1.20 7.93 4.23
N ILE A 62 0.68 7.05 5.07
CA ILE A 62 0.94 7.02 6.52
C ILE A 62 2.18 6.17 6.80
N SER A 63 2.26 4.98 6.18
CA SER A 63 3.42 4.10 6.29
C SER A 63 3.55 3.16 5.10
N ALA A 64 4.74 2.59 4.92
CA ALA A 64 4.99 1.57 3.90
C ALA A 64 6.00 0.54 4.40
N ARG A 65 5.75 -0.74 4.11
CA ARG A 65 6.68 -1.83 4.40
C ARG A 65 6.70 -2.86 3.28
N LYS A 66 7.69 -3.74 3.30
CA LYS A 66 7.69 -4.93 2.44
C LYS A 66 6.53 -5.84 2.83
N ALA A 67 5.92 -6.46 1.82
CA ALA A 67 4.96 -7.53 2.04
C ALA A 67 5.65 -8.77 2.64
N ASN A 68 4.98 -9.41 3.58
CA ASN A 68 5.40 -10.69 4.16
C ASN A 68 5.05 -11.86 3.22
N LYS A 69 5.42 -13.09 3.62
CA LYS A 69 5.19 -14.29 2.79
C LYS A 69 3.70 -14.53 2.51
N ARG A 70 2.82 -14.29 3.48
CA ARG A 70 1.37 -14.50 3.36
C ARG A 70 0.75 -13.49 2.38
N GLU A 71 1.10 -12.22 2.53
CA GLU A 71 0.65 -11.13 1.65
C GLU A 71 1.14 -11.33 0.22
N ARG A 72 2.38 -11.79 0.04
CA ARG A 72 2.89 -12.16 -1.29
C ARG A 72 2.04 -13.22 -1.97
N LYS A 73 1.75 -14.32 -1.26
CA LYS A 73 0.90 -15.38 -1.79
C LYS A 73 -0.51 -14.88 -2.14
N ALA A 74 -1.06 -13.97 -1.33
CA ALA A 74 -2.35 -13.35 -1.63
C ALA A 74 -2.29 -12.52 -2.91
N TYR A 75 -1.27 -11.66 -3.06
CA TYR A 75 -1.07 -10.85 -4.27
C TYR A 75 -0.91 -11.71 -5.53
N GLU A 76 -0.11 -12.78 -5.47
CA GLU A 76 0.05 -13.72 -6.58
C GLU A 76 -1.30 -14.36 -6.96
N GLY A 77 -2.10 -14.79 -5.98
CA GLY A 77 -3.45 -15.30 -6.22
C GLY A 77 -4.35 -14.29 -6.94
N TYR A 78 -4.29 -13.00 -6.56
CA TYR A 78 -5.08 -11.95 -7.22
C TYR A 78 -4.59 -11.60 -8.62
N ARG A 79 -3.30 -11.77 -8.89
CA ARG A 79 -2.69 -11.46 -10.19
C ARG A 79 -2.98 -12.54 -11.24
N HIS A 80 -3.34 -13.74 -10.81
CA HIS A 80 -3.63 -14.89 -11.68
C HIS A 80 -5.12 -15.24 -11.76
N ALA A 81 -5.99 -14.46 -11.11
CA ALA A 81 -7.44 -14.59 -11.16
C ALA A 81 -8.02 -13.62 -12.20
#